data_AF-A0A367ZLI1-F1
#
_entry.id   AF-A0A367ZLI1-F1
#
_cell.length_a   1.000
_cell.length_b   1.000
_cell.length_c   1.000
_cell.angle_alpha   90.00
_cell.angle_beta   90.00
_cell.angle_gamma   90.00
#
_symmetry.space_group_name_H-M   'P 1'
#
loop_
_entity.id
_entity.type
_entity.pdbx_description
1 polymer ?
#
loop_
_entity_poly.entity_id
_entity_poly.type
_entity_poly.pdbx_seq_one_letter_code
_entity_poly.pdbx_strand_id
1 'polypeptide(L)'
;MYFIIAYDSPSDRRRRQLMNLLKDHLAHVQESVFEGRLAPSRFQDLVTRIRRLMDPKVDSVRIYRMPPSSWHATTVIGLPPLETDRPVVIVTASPAPERSTPVPWDSSPEVVPGAPEQGK
;
A
#
# COMPACT_ATOMS: atom_id res chain seq x y z
N MET A 1 22.56 -4.54 2.89
CA MET A 1 21.93 -3.98 1.67
C MET A 1 20.42 -4.02 1.82
N TYR A 2 19.71 -3.20 1.05
CA TYR A 2 18.25 -3.23 1.01
C TYR A 2 17.76 -3.97 -0.22
N PHE A 3 16.70 -4.76 -0.09
CA PHE A 3 16.16 -5.57 -1.18
C PHE A 3 14.66 -5.37 -1.30
N ILE A 4 14.18 -5.34 -2.54
CA ILE A 4 12.76 -5.49 -2.88
C ILE A 4 12.65 -6.74 -3.74
N ILE A 5 11.78 -7.66 -3.34
CA ILE A 5 11.51 -8.91 -4.03
C ILE A 5 10.04 -8.92 -4.44
N ALA A 6 9.80 -8.99 -5.75
CA ALA A 6 8.47 -9.13 -6.31
C ALA A 6 8.36 -10.47 -7.04
N TYR A 7 7.23 -11.15 -6.91
CA TYR A 7 6.95 -12.37 -7.66
C TYR A 7 5.64 -12.29 -8.43
N ASP A 8 5.56 -13.10 -9.49
CA ASP A 8 4.35 -13.42 -10.22
C ASP A 8 4.38 -14.92 -10.52
N SER A 9 3.30 -15.61 -10.21
CA SER A 9 3.17 -17.06 -10.40
C SER A 9 1.70 -17.38 -10.61
N PRO A 10 1.33 -18.10 -11.69
CA PRO A 10 -0.05 -18.51 -11.92
C PRO A 10 -0.52 -19.61 -10.95
N SER A 11 0.40 -20.28 -10.24
CA SER A 11 0.06 -21.34 -9.28
C SER A 11 -0.15 -20.82 -7.86
N ASP A 12 -1.34 -21.04 -7.30
CA ASP A 12 -1.65 -20.76 -5.88
C ASP A 12 -0.73 -21.49 -4.91
N ARG A 13 -0.34 -22.72 -5.26
CA ARG A 13 0.55 -23.52 -4.41
C ARG A 13 1.93 -22.86 -4.31
N ARG A 14 2.52 -22.49 -5.46
CA ARG A 14 3.86 -21.85 -5.48
C ARG A 14 3.82 -20.42 -4.93
N ARG A 15 2.75 -19.65 -5.19
CA ARG A 15 2.52 -18.35 -4.53
C ARG A 15 2.56 -18.46 -3.00
N ARG A 16 1.80 -19.40 -2.43
CA ARG A 16 1.81 -19.64 -0.97
C ARG A 16 3.18 -20.09 -0.45
N GLN A 17 3.90 -20.91 -1.22
CA GLN A 17 5.26 -21.32 -0.83
C GLN A 17 6.26 -20.16 -0.85
N LEU A 18 6.21 -19.31 -1.88
CA LEU A 18 7.04 -18.11 -1.98
C LEU A 18 6.70 -17.11 -0.86
N MET A 19 5.42 -16.83 -0.62
CA MET A 19 4.97 -15.96 0.46
C MET A 19 5.47 -16.44 1.83
N ASN A 20 5.26 -17.72 2.15
CA ASN A 20 5.75 -18.29 3.41
C ASN A 20 7.27 -18.30 3.51
N LEU A 21 7.99 -18.50 2.40
CA LEU A 21 9.44 -18.39 2.39
C LEU A 21 9.88 -16.95 2.67
N LEU A 22 9.28 -15.94 2.05
CA LEU A 22 9.77 -14.57 2.06
C LEU A 22 9.44 -13.84 3.37
N LYS A 23 8.27 -14.09 3.97
CA LYS A 23 7.84 -13.43 5.22
C LYS A 23 8.77 -13.71 6.41
N ASP A 24 9.51 -14.83 6.39
CA ASP A 24 10.49 -15.17 7.44
C ASP A 24 11.78 -14.33 7.34
N HIS A 25 11.96 -13.56 6.25
CA HIS A 25 13.19 -12.82 5.94
C HIS A 25 12.97 -11.33 5.68
N LEU A 26 11.79 -10.95 5.18
CA LEU A 26 11.47 -9.62 4.66
C LEU A 26 10.03 -9.26 5.06
N ALA A 27 9.73 -7.96 5.17
CA ALA A 27 8.39 -7.47 5.45
C ALA A 27 7.48 -7.74 4.25
N HIS A 28 6.26 -8.23 4.50
CA HIS A 28 5.26 -8.46 3.46
C HIS A 28 4.52 -7.14 3.19
N VAL A 29 4.90 -6.38 2.17
CA VAL A 29 4.31 -5.05 1.93
C VAL A 29 3.12 -5.06 0.98
N GLN A 30 3.07 -5.98 0.02
CA GLN A 30 1.92 -6.20 -0.87
C GLN A 30 1.77 -7.70 -1.12
N GLU A 31 0.64 -8.14 -1.67
CA GLU A 31 0.34 -9.57 -1.89
C GLU A 31 1.51 -10.35 -2.50
N SER A 32 2.22 -9.78 -3.46
CA SER A 32 3.38 -10.39 -4.11
C SER A 32 4.68 -9.57 -4.04
N VAL A 33 4.78 -8.62 -3.10
CA VAL A 33 5.98 -7.78 -2.92
C VAL A 33 6.45 -7.81 -1.46
N PHE A 34 7.75 -8.04 -1.30
CA PHE A 34 8.46 -8.13 -0.03
C PHE A 34 9.66 -7.19 -0.04
N GLU A 35 9.96 -6.57 1.09
CA GLU A 35 11.09 -5.67 1.18
C GLU A 35 11.79 -5.71 2.55
N GLY A 36 13.08 -5.41 2.60
CA GLY A 36 13.84 -5.56 3.83
C GLY A 36 15.36 -5.53 3.67
N ARG A 37 16.05 -5.49 4.81
CA ARG A 37 17.51 -5.58 4.87
C ARG A 37 17.94 -7.03 5.01
N LEU A 38 18.90 -7.46 4.19
CA LEU A 38 19.54 -8.77 4.33
C LEU A 38 21.07 -8.66 4.37
N ALA A 39 21.66 -9.55 5.16
CA ALA A 39 23.08 -9.85 5.08
C ALA A 39 23.39 -10.61 3.77
N PRO A 40 24.60 -10.46 3.19
CA PRO A 40 24.94 -11.10 1.91
C PRO A 40 24.75 -12.62 1.89
N SER A 41 25.12 -13.32 2.98
CA SER A 41 24.95 -14.76 3.11
C SER A 41 23.48 -15.17 3.09
N ARG A 42 22.65 -14.54 3.93
CA ARG A 42 21.20 -14.77 3.96
C ARG A 42 20.53 -14.51 2.62
N PHE A 43 20.99 -13.49 1.89
CA PHE A 43 20.48 -13.20 0.56
C PHE A 43 20.80 -14.33 -0.44
N GLN A 44 22.03 -14.85 -0.45
CA GLN A 44 22.42 -15.96 -1.32
C GLN A 44 21.63 -17.24 -1.02
N ASP A 45 21.43 -17.55 0.26
CA ASP A 45 20.61 -18.68 0.70
C ASP A 45 19.15 -18.51 0.26
N LEU A 46 18.60 -17.31 0.42
CA LEU A 46 17.23 -16.99 0.02
C LEU A 46 17.02 -17.16 -1.48
N VAL A 47 17.93 -16.63 -2.32
CA VAL A 47 17.89 -16.80 -3.78
C VAL A 47 17.92 -18.28 -4.17
N THR A 48 18.74 -19.08 -3.49
CA THR A 48 18.82 -20.53 -3.72
C THR A 48 17.50 -21.23 -3.41
N ARG A 49 16.85 -20.86 -2.29
CA ARG A 49 15.56 -21.41 -1.89
C ARG A 49 14.45 -20.99 -2.86
N ILE A 50 14.42 -19.74 -3.30
CA ILE A 50 13.46 -19.23 -4.29
C ILE A 50 13.54 -20.05 -5.58
N ARG A 51 14.76 -20.24 -6.12
CA ARG A 51 15.00 -21.00 -7.36
C ARG A 51 14.51 -22.45 -7.29
N ARG A 52 14.54 -23.07 -6.11
CA ARG A 52 14.04 -24.44 -5.89
C ARG A 52 12.52 -24.52 -5.80
N LEU A 53 11.85 -23.43 -5.40
CA LEU A 53 10.39 -23.40 -5.24
C LEU A 53 9.66 -23.00 -6.52
N MET A 54 10.25 -22.10 -7.30
CA MET A 54 9.64 -21.57 -8.53
C MET A 54 9.81 -22.50 -9.73
N ASP A 55 8.89 -22.42 -10.67
CA ASP A 55 9.01 -22.96 -12.03
C ASP A 55 9.44 -21.83 -12.99
N PRO A 56 10.68 -21.81 -13.48
CA PRO A 56 11.18 -20.73 -14.33
C PRO A 56 10.49 -20.63 -15.70
N LYS A 57 9.65 -21.60 -16.10
CA LYS A 57 8.90 -21.52 -17.36
C LYS A 57 7.64 -20.65 -17.27
N VAL A 58 7.11 -20.48 -16.07
CA VAL A 58 5.80 -19.83 -15.85
C VAL A 58 5.78 -18.84 -14.70
N ASP A 59 6.77 -18.89 -13.81
CA ASP A 59 6.91 -17.97 -12.70
C ASP A 59 7.96 -16.90 -13.01
N SER A 60 7.77 -15.71 -12.45
CA SER A 60 8.70 -14.59 -12.53
C SER A 60 9.04 -14.09 -11.13
N VAL A 61 10.33 -14.02 -10.79
CA VAL A 61 10.78 -13.40 -9.54
C VAL A 61 11.81 -12.33 -9.88
N ARG A 62 11.57 -11.10 -9.41
CA ARG A 62 12.46 -9.95 -9.58
C ARG A 62 13.01 -9.53 -8.23
N ILE A 63 14.31 -9.25 -8.20
CA ILE A 63 15.03 -8.84 -6.99
C ILE A 63 15.79 -7.57 -7.32
N TYR A 64 15.43 -6.49 -6.65
CA TYR A 64 16.10 -5.19 -6.76
C TYR A 64 17.01 -4.99 -5.56
N ARG A 65 18.29 -4.73 -5.83
CA ARG A 65 19.29 -4.40 -4.80
C ARG A 65 19.41 -2.89 -4.73
N MET A 66 19.09 -2.32 -3.59
CA MET A 66 19.07 -0.88 -3.38
C MET A 66 20.13 -0.48 -2.34
N PRO A 67 20.73 0.71 -2.46
CA PRO A 67 21.53 1.26 -1.39
C PRO A 67 20.63 1.48 -0.15
N PRO A 68 21.17 1.40 1.07
CA PRO A 68 20.38 1.57 2.29
C PRO A 68 19.62 2.89 2.38
N SER A 69 20.11 3.94 1.70
CA SER A 69 19.48 5.27 1.66
C SER A 69 18.17 5.32 0.87
N SER A 70 17.95 4.41 -0.08
CA SER A 70 16.70 4.36 -0.85
C SER A 70 15.50 3.92 -0.01
N TRP A 71 15.73 3.43 1.22
CA TRP A 71 14.72 3.05 2.20
C TRP A 71 13.72 4.15 2.54
N HIS A 72 14.04 5.43 2.36
CA HIS A 72 13.11 6.54 2.67
C HIS A 72 12.36 7.09 1.44
N ALA A 73 12.66 6.61 0.23
CA ALA A 73 12.17 7.20 -1.02
C ALA A 73 10.93 6.49 -1.60
N THR A 74 10.12 5.82 -0.77
CA THR A 74 8.93 5.11 -1.25
C THR A 74 7.68 5.95 -1.07
N THR A 75 6.95 6.15 -2.16
CA THR A 75 5.60 6.72 -2.17
C THR A 75 4.60 5.58 -2.30
N VAL A 76 3.61 5.52 -1.40
CA VAL A 76 2.51 4.56 -1.49
C VAL A 76 1.28 5.30 -2.01
N ILE A 77 0.62 4.75 -3.03
CA ILE A 77 -0.63 5.27 -3.57
C ILE A 77 -1.70 4.20 -3.39
N GLY A 78 -2.83 4.57 -2.79
CA GLY A 78 -3.93 3.64 -2.51
C GLY A 78 -3.81 2.98 -1.14
N LEU A 79 -3.86 1.65 -1.08
CA LEU A 79 -3.91 0.90 0.17
C LEU A 79 -2.58 0.97 0.94
N PRO A 80 -2.63 0.97 2.29
CA PRO A 80 -1.43 0.84 3.11
C PRO A 80 -0.72 -0.50 2.83
N PRO A 81 0.61 -0.57 3.04
CA PRO A 81 1.32 -1.84 3.02
C PRO A 81 0.78 -2.79 4.10
N LEU A 82 0.84 -4.11 3.87
CA LEU A 82 0.37 -5.11 4.84
C LEU A 82 1.24 -5.10 6.11
N GLU A 83 2.55 -4.98 5.95
CA GLU A 83 3.52 -4.81 7.03
C GLU A 83 4.47 -3.66 6.68
N THR A 84 4.77 -2.80 7.64
CA THR A 84 5.82 -1.78 7.51
C THR A 84 6.36 -1.44 8.89
N ASP A 85 7.68 -1.35 9.01
CA ASP A 85 8.39 -0.85 10.19
C ASP A 85 8.77 0.64 10.06
N ARG A 86 8.30 1.30 9.00
CA ARG A 86 8.61 2.69 8.67
C ARG A 86 7.36 3.55 8.42
N PRO A 87 7.47 4.87 8.64
CA PRO A 87 6.46 5.81 8.18
C PRO A 87 6.40 5.82 6.65
N VAL A 88 5.19 5.71 6.12
CA VAL A 88 4.91 5.81 4.68
C VAL A 88 3.93 6.94 4.45
N VAL A 89 4.14 7.71 3.38
CA VAL A 89 3.13 8.66 2.88
C VAL A 89 2.17 7.89 2.00
N ILE A 90 0.90 7.85 2.39
CA ILE A 90 -0.17 7.21 1.64
C ILE A 90 -0.97 8.29 0.93
N VAL A 91 -0.92 8.28 -0.40
CA VAL A 91 -1.76 9.14 -1.23
C VAL A 91 -3.07 8.40 -1.50
N THR A 92 -4.15 8.80 -0.83
CA THR A 92 -5.51 8.31 -1.10
C THR A 92 -6.25 9.33 -1.95
N ALA A 93 -7.34 8.90 -2.61
CA ALA A 93 -8.28 9.87 -3.16
C ALA A 93 -8.76 10.77 -2.01
N SER A 94 -8.81 12.09 -2.25
CA SER A 94 -9.55 12.99 -1.38
C SER A 94 -10.97 12.43 -1.28
N PRO A 95 -11.60 12.41 -0.09
CA PRO A 95 -13.03 12.11 -0.04
C PRO A 95 -13.69 13.00 -1.08
N ALA A 96 -14.48 12.40 -1.98
CA ALA A 96 -15.36 13.18 -2.84
C ALA A 96 -16.07 14.17 -1.92
N PRO A 97 -16.18 15.48 -2.28
CA PRO A 97 -16.90 16.41 -1.43
C PRO A 97 -18.23 15.75 -1.12
N GLU A 98 -18.51 15.56 0.18
CA GLU A 98 -19.79 15.02 0.62
C GLU A 98 -20.83 15.70 -0.24
N ARG A 99 -21.59 14.92 -1.01
CA ARG A 99 -22.69 15.45 -1.79
C ARG A 99 -23.45 16.32 -0.82
N SER A 100 -23.36 17.64 -1.00
CA SER A 100 -24.15 18.60 -0.28
C SER A 100 -25.56 18.05 -0.40
N THR A 101 -26.14 17.64 0.73
CA THR A 101 -27.53 17.21 0.77
C THR A 101 -28.30 18.21 -0.08
N PRO A 102 -29.03 17.79 -1.13
CA PRO A 102 -29.77 18.74 -1.94
C PRO A 102 -30.67 19.49 -0.97
N VAL A 103 -30.46 20.81 -0.83
CA VAL A 103 -31.39 21.63 -0.05
C VAL A 103 -32.72 21.47 -0.78
N PRO A 104 -33.77 20.97 -0.12
CA PRO A 104 -35.08 20.88 -0.76
C PRO A 104 -35.44 22.27 -1.29
N TRP A 105 -35.81 22.35 -2.56
CA TRP A 105 -36.19 23.59 -3.22
C TRP A 105 -37.38 24.29 -2.56
N ASP A 106 -38.05 23.61 -1.61
CA ASP A 106 -39.24 24.04 -0.87
C ASP A 106 -38.93 24.71 0.49
N SER A 107 -37.70 25.13 0.75
CA SER A 107 -37.48 26.06 1.87
C SER A 107 -37.85 27.48 1.44
N SER A 108 -39.16 27.73 1.37
CA SER A 108 -39.70 29.08 1.34
C SER A 108 -39.13 29.89 2.52
N PRO A 109 -38.69 31.15 2.35
CA PRO A 109 -38.23 31.93 3.48
C PRO A 109 -39.40 32.14 4.45
N GLU A 110 -39.25 31.69 5.69
CA GLU A 110 -40.18 32.05 6.76
C GLU A 110 -40.20 33.58 6.89
N VAL A 111 -41.36 34.16 6.59
CA VAL A 111 -41.65 35.56 6.89
C VAL A 111 -41.77 35.66 8.41
N VAL A 112 -40.73 36.19 9.06
CA VAL A 112 -40.80 36.53 10.48
C VAL A 112 -41.60 37.84 10.62
N PRO A 113 -42.72 37.86 11.36
CA PRO A 113 -43.48 39.09 11.55
C PRO A 113 -42.85 39.96 12.65
N GLY A 114 -42.52 41.20 12.28
CA GLY A 114 -42.59 42.42 13.11
C GLY A 114 -41.78 42.49 14.41
N ALA A 115 -40.76 43.34 14.42
CA ALA A 115 -40.33 44.07 15.62
C ALA A 115 -40.62 45.57 15.42
N PRO A 116 -41.04 46.31 16.46
CA PRO A 116 -41.67 47.62 16.31
C PRO A 116 -40.66 48.71 15.94
N GLU A 117 -41.11 49.65 15.11
CA GLU A 117 -40.47 50.95 14.94
C GLU A 117 -40.34 51.63 16.31
N GLN A 118 -39.09 51.92 16.72
CA GLN A 118 -38.83 52.96 17.70
C GLN A 118 -38.17 54.13 16.97
N GLY A 119 -38.92 55.22 16.87
CA GLY A 119 -38.45 56.47 16.28
C GLY A 119 -37.42 57.19 17.14
N LYS A 120 -36.62 58.01 16.47
CA LYS A 120 -36.30 59.37 16.87
C LYS A 120 -35.86 60.18 15.66
#